data_AF-A0A2G9I858-F1
#
_entry.id   AF-A0A2G9I858-F1
#
_cell.length_a   1.000
_cell.length_b   1.000
_cell.length_c   1.000
_cell.angle_alpha   90.00
_cell.angle_beta   90.00
_cell.angle_gamma   90.00
#
_symmetry.space_group_name_H-M   'P 1'
#
loop_
_entity.id
_entity.type
_entity.pdbx_description
1 polymer ?
#
loop_
_entity_poly.entity_id
_entity_poly.type
_entity_poly.pdbx_seq_one_letter_code
_entity_poly.pdbx_strand_id
1 'polypeptide(L)'
;MAWAKRIPEHVRSHKQTDLGKAKATLLLATLPKSLPCRDKEMDEITTFIKGAICEEQCLGRCLYIHGVPGTGKTMSLLAVMRKLKSELDAGSIRPYCFVEINGLKLATPENIYSVIYEGLSGHRVRWDKARNLLNERFSDENKCGKDTRPCILLIDELDNLVTRTQSVLYNILDWPTKPNSKLIVIGIANTMDLPEKLLPRISSRMGIQRLCFGPYNYQQLQEIICSRLKGTDAFEKHAIEFASRKVAAVSGDARRALEICRRAAELADYRAKRSPLSTSDATGKIIVGMADVEAAIKEMFQAPHIQVIKSSSKLSKVFLAAMVHELYKTGMGETTFEKLAMAVSCFCTANGETFPGYDTLLKVGCKLGECRILLCEAGKRHRLQKLQLNYPSDDVIFALKESKELPWLKKYL
;
A
#
# COMPACT_ATOMS: atom_id res chain seq x y z
N MET A 1 -14.06 -49.83 12.87
CA MET A 1 -14.84 -48.81 13.59
C MET A 1 -13.94 -48.06 14.56
N ALA A 2 -13.28 -46.99 14.12
CA ALA A 2 -12.48 -46.12 14.98
C ALA A 2 -13.22 -44.79 15.15
N TRP A 3 -13.81 -44.60 16.34
CA TRP A 3 -14.44 -43.33 16.71
C TRP A 3 -13.36 -42.28 16.98
N ALA A 4 -13.07 -41.44 15.99
CA ALA A 4 -12.35 -40.19 16.21
C ALA A 4 -13.27 -39.24 17.00
N LYS A 5 -13.03 -39.13 18.30
CA LYS A 5 -13.66 -38.11 19.17
C LYS A 5 -13.36 -36.74 18.56
N ARG A 6 -14.39 -36.08 17.99
CA ARG A 6 -14.35 -34.66 17.63
C ARG A 6 -14.02 -33.87 18.89
N ILE A 7 -12.93 -33.12 18.85
CA ILE A 7 -12.60 -32.11 19.85
C ILE A 7 -13.76 -31.10 19.85
N PRO A 8 -14.41 -30.82 20.99
CA PRO A 8 -15.41 -29.77 21.06
C PRO A 8 -14.70 -28.44 20.79
N GLU A 9 -14.98 -27.82 19.65
CA GLU A 9 -14.69 -26.42 19.43
C GLU A 9 -15.54 -25.62 20.43
N HIS A 10 -15.03 -25.44 21.65
CA HIS A 10 -15.44 -24.33 22.49
C HIS A 10 -14.97 -23.05 21.79
N VAL A 11 -15.70 -22.66 20.74
CA VAL A 11 -15.70 -21.30 20.25
C VAL A 11 -16.15 -20.47 21.44
N ARG A 12 -15.20 -19.82 22.10
CA ARG A 12 -15.48 -18.72 23.02
C ARG A 12 -16.22 -17.67 22.18
N SER A 13 -17.54 -17.81 22.09
CA SER A 13 -18.46 -16.80 21.61
C SER A 13 -18.45 -15.69 22.65
N HIS A 14 -17.38 -14.90 22.67
CA HIS A 14 -17.48 -13.54 23.19
C HIS A 14 -18.57 -12.89 22.34
N LYS A 15 -19.70 -12.54 22.97
CA LYS A 15 -20.75 -11.71 22.34
C LYS A 15 -20.02 -10.58 21.59
N GLN A 16 -20.05 -10.66 20.26
CA GLN A 16 -19.24 -9.79 19.43
C GLN A 16 -19.78 -8.37 19.65
N THR A 17 -19.04 -7.56 20.40
CA THR A 17 -19.39 -6.16 20.67
C THR A 17 -19.58 -5.44 19.33
N ASP A 18 -20.41 -4.41 19.30
CA ASP A 18 -20.63 -3.65 18.06
C ASP A 18 -19.31 -3.09 17.48
N LEU A 19 -18.35 -2.76 18.36
CA LEU A 19 -16.97 -2.43 18.00
C LEU A 19 -16.19 -3.61 17.42
N GLY A 20 -16.35 -4.82 17.97
CA GLY A 20 -15.73 -6.04 17.43
C GLY A 20 -16.25 -6.40 16.04
N LYS A 21 -17.55 -6.21 15.79
CA LYS A 21 -18.16 -6.35 14.46
C LYS A 21 -17.63 -5.27 13.50
N ALA A 22 -17.59 -4.01 13.94
CA ALA A 22 -17.06 -2.93 13.12
C ALA A 22 -15.59 -3.16 12.72
N LYS A 23 -14.74 -3.62 13.65
CA LYS A 23 -13.35 -4.01 13.35
C LYS A 23 -13.26 -5.12 12.30
N ALA A 24 -14.12 -6.13 12.39
CA ALA A 24 -14.15 -7.23 11.44
C ALA A 24 -14.58 -6.78 10.03
N THR A 25 -15.56 -5.87 9.94
CA THR A 25 -16.04 -5.37 8.65
C THR A 25 -15.09 -4.37 7.99
N LEU A 26 -14.34 -3.62 8.80
CA LEU A 26 -13.30 -2.68 8.36
C LEU A 26 -11.98 -3.36 7.95
N LEU A 27 -11.82 -4.68 8.13
CA LEU A 27 -10.67 -5.41 7.62
C LEU A 27 -10.59 -5.31 6.08
N LEU A 28 -9.38 -5.02 5.59
CA LEU A 28 -9.11 -4.90 4.16
C LEU A 28 -9.36 -6.21 3.39
N ALA A 29 -9.19 -7.37 4.04
CA ALA A 29 -9.43 -8.68 3.46
C ALA A 29 -10.92 -8.96 3.20
N THR A 30 -11.82 -8.28 3.92
CA THR A 30 -13.26 -8.47 3.75
C THR A 30 -13.68 -7.82 2.44
N LEU A 31 -14.05 -8.64 1.45
CA LEU A 31 -14.56 -8.18 0.16
C LEU A 31 -16.05 -7.78 0.30
N PRO A 32 -16.44 -6.52 0.06
CA PRO A 32 -17.82 -6.10 0.06
C PRO A 32 -18.56 -6.72 -1.13
N LYS A 33 -19.87 -6.87 -0.95
CA LYS A 33 -20.79 -7.38 -1.98
C LYS A 33 -20.88 -6.43 -3.17
N SER A 34 -20.84 -5.12 -2.92
CA SER A 34 -20.77 -4.08 -3.94
C SER A 34 -19.66 -3.07 -3.63
N LEU A 35 -19.04 -2.56 -4.69
CA LEU A 35 -18.05 -1.50 -4.64
C LEU A 35 -18.75 -0.16 -4.88
N PRO A 36 -18.91 0.70 -3.87
CA PRO A 36 -19.50 2.01 -4.10
C PRO A 36 -18.52 2.94 -4.82
N CYS A 37 -19.08 3.96 -5.48
CA CYS A 37 -18.37 5.12 -6.04
C CYS A 37 -17.44 4.86 -7.24
N ARG A 38 -17.51 3.67 -7.88
CA ARG A 38 -16.75 3.33 -9.10
C ARG A 38 -17.64 2.81 -10.23
N ASP A 39 -18.91 3.15 -10.20
CA ASP A 39 -19.91 2.63 -11.13
C ASP A 39 -19.59 3.03 -12.58
N LYS A 40 -19.17 4.29 -12.80
CA LYS A 40 -18.78 4.79 -14.14
C LYS A 40 -17.62 3.99 -14.74
N GLU A 41 -16.55 3.81 -13.97
CA GLU A 41 -15.39 3.05 -14.43
C GLU A 41 -15.73 1.56 -14.63
N MET A 42 -16.59 1.00 -13.76
CA MET A 42 -17.06 -0.38 -13.91
C MET A 42 -17.94 -0.55 -15.16
N ASP A 43 -18.78 0.43 -15.49
CA ASP A 43 -19.62 0.42 -16.68
C ASP A 43 -18.77 0.56 -17.96
N GLU A 44 -17.73 1.41 -17.94
CA GLU A 44 -16.78 1.52 -19.05
C GLU A 44 -16.01 0.20 -19.28
N ILE A 45 -15.50 -0.43 -18.21
CA ILE A 45 -14.84 -1.75 -18.31
C ILE A 45 -15.83 -2.81 -18.82
N THR A 46 -17.06 -2.81 -18.33
CA THR A 46 -18.10 -3.77 -18.75
C THR A 46 -18.44 -3.59 -20.22
N THR A 47 -18.60 -2.35 -20.68
CA THR A 47 -18.91 -2.02 -22.07
C THR A 47 -17.75 -2.42 -22.99
N PHE A 48 -16.51 -2.17 -22.56
CA PHE A 48 -15.31 -2.60 -23.27
C PHE A 48 -15.25 -4.12 -23.46
N ILE A 49 -15.42 -4.88 -22.35
CA ILE A 49 -15.35 -6.35 -22.40
C ILE A 49 -16.50 -6.93 -23.22
N LYS A 50 -17.74 -6.45 -23.01
CA LYS A 50 -18.90 -6.92 -23.77
C LYS A 50 -18.76 -6.63 -25.26
N GLY A 51 -18.30 -5.43 -25.63
CA GLY A 51 -18.01 -5.09 -27.02
C GLY A 51 -16.99 -6.04 -27.65
N ALA A 52 -15.92 -6.38 -26.92
CA ALA A 52 -14.89 -7.29 -27.40
C ALA A 52 -15.34 -8.75 -27.53
N ILE A 53 -16.30 -9.21 -26.71
CA ILE A 53 -16.82 -10.59 -26.75
C ILE A 53 -17.93 -10.75 -27.81
N CYS A 54 -18.79 -9.74 -27.98
CA CYS A 54 -19.99 -9.82 -28.82
C CYS A 54 -19.70 -9.65 -30.31
N GLU A 55 -18.65 -8.92 -30.70
CA GLU A 55 -18.25 -8.76 -32.11
C GLU A 55 -17.94 -10.14 -32.73
N GLU A 56 -18.53 -10.45 -33.89
CA GLU A 56 -18.40 -11.76 -34.55
C GLU A 56 -16.95 -12.10 -34.91
N GLN A 57 -16.20 -11.07 -35.31
CA GLN A 57 -14.75 -11.08 -35.37
C GLN A 57 -14.26 -10.52 -34.03
N CYS A 58 -14.08 -11.33 -32.99
CA CYS A 58 -13.53 -10.84 -31.72
C CYS A 58 -12.16 -10.21 -31.98
N LEU A 59 -12.13 -8.90 -32.23
CA LEU A 59 -10.92 -8.14 -32.49
C LEU A 59 -10.12 -8.10 -31.19
N GLY A 60 -8.85 -8.47 -31.24
CA GLY A 60 -7.99 -8.38 -30.07
C GLY A 60 -7.90 -6.92 -29.62
N ARG A 61 -8.28 -6.66 -28.35
CA ARG A 61 -8.27 -5.33 -27.76
C ARG A 61 -7.35 -5.29 -26.54
N CYS A 62 -6.75 -4.14 -26.32
CA CYS A 62 -5.94 -3.86 -25.14
C CYS A 62 -6.58 -2.72 -24.35
N LEU A 63 -6.80 -2.93 -23.05
CA LEU A 63 -7.24 -1.89 -22.12
C LEU A 63 -6.13 -1.62 -21.11
N TYR A 64 -5.75 -0.36 -20.99
CA TYR A 64 -4.79 0.08 -20.00
C TYR A 64 -5.48 0.81 -18.86
N ILE A 65 -5.40 0.24 -17.65
CA ILE A 65 -5.95 0.83 -16.43
C ILE A 65 -4.81 1.37 -15.59
N HIS A 66 -4.86 2.65 -15.25
CA HIS A 66 -3.84 3.29 -14.42
C HIS A 66 -4.47 4.09 -13.29
N GLY A 67 -3.67 4.39 -12.26
CA GLY A 67 -4.09 5.24 -11.15
C GLY A 67 -3.18 5.06 -9.95
N VAL A 68 -3.32 5.92 -8.93
CA VAL A 68 -2.55 5.75 -7.69
C VAL A 68 -2.93 4.44 -6.98
N PRO A 69 -2.05 3.87 -6.14
CA PRO A 69 -2.40 2.68 -5.36
C PRO A 69 -3.58 2.97 -4.42
N GLY A 70 -4.38 1.95 -4.14
CA GLY A 70 -5.50 2.08 -3.19
C GLY A 70 -6.80 2.69 -3.74
N THR A 71 -6.87 2.96 -5.05
CA THR A 71 -8.08 3.47 -5.73
C THR A 71 -9.08 2.41 -6.17
N GLY A 72 -8.82 1.14 -5.85
CA GLY A 72 -9.76 0.04 -6.11
C GLY A 72 -9.65 -0.62 -7.49
N LYS A 73 -8.63 -0.32 -8.31
CA LYS A 73 -8.43 -0.84 -9.70
C LYS A 73 -8.68 -2.35 -9.85
N THR A 74 -7.87 -3.17 -9.18
CA THR A 74 -7.99 -4.64 -9.20
C THR A 74 -9.35 -5.09 -8.72
N MET A 75 -9.88 -4.43 -7.68
CA MET A 75 -11.14 -4.81 -7.05
C MET A 75 -12.35 -4.55 -7.95
N SER A 76 -12.39 -3.39 -8.62
CA SER A 76 -13.42 -3.02 -9.60
C SER A 76 -13.43 -3.99 -10.77
N LEU A 77 -12.26 -4.35 -11.30
CA LEU A 77 -12.16 -5.28 -12.41
C LEU A 77 -12.62 -6.69 -12.01
N LEU A 78 -12.17 -7.20 -10.85
CA LEU A 78 -12.65 -8.50 -10.34
C LEU A 78 -14.16 -8.50 -10.04
N ALA A 79 -14.74 -7.37 -9.63
CA ALA A 79 -16.19 -7.25 -9.47
C ALA A 79 -16.92 -7.32 -10.81
N VAL A 80 -16.42 -6.64 -11.86
CA VAL A 80 -16.96 -6.75 -13.23
C VAL A 80 -16.85 -8.19 -13.74
N MET A 81 -15.70 -8.85 -13.54
CA MET A 81 -15.53 -10.25 -13.97
C MET A 81 -16.48 -11.20 -13.23
N ARG A 82 -16.75 -11.00 -11.94
CA ARG A 82 -17.76 -11.78 -11.20
C ARG A 82 -19.18 -11.57 -11.75
N LYS A 83 -19.53 -10.33 -12.12
CA LYS A 83 -20.81 -10.02 -12.76
C LYS A 83 -20.94 -10.69 -14.12
N LEU A 84 -19.90 -10.59 -14.96
CA LEU A 84 -19.86 -11.24 -16.28
C LEU A 84 -19.89 -12.77 -16.18
N LYS A 85 -19.27 -13.35 -15.15
CA LYS A 85 -19.35 -14.79 -14.88
C LYS A 85 -20.78 -15.20 -14.51
N SER A 86 -21.48 -14.41 -13.70
CA SER A 86 -22.89 -14.67 -13.35
C SER A 86 -23.80 -14.55 -14.58
N GLU A 87 -23.53 -13.60 -15.48
CA GLU A 87 -24.25 -13.45 -16.76
C GLU A 87 -23.94 -14.59 -17.75
N LEU A 88 -22.72 -15.14 -17.70
CA LEU A 88 -22.34 -16.34 -18.45
C LEU A 88 -23.09 -17.58 -17.93
N ASP A 89 -23.17 -17.77 -16.62
CA ASP A 89 -23.92 -18.88 -16.00
C ASP A 89 -25.42 -18.79 -16.31
N ALA A 90 -25.95 -17.58 -16.50
CA ALA A 90 -27.32 -17.32 -16.98
C ALA A 90 -27.50 -17.50 -18.51
N GLY A 91 -26.44 -17.82 -19.26
CA GLY A 91 -26.49 -18.07 -20.70
C GLY A 91 -26.60 -16.81 -21.57
N SER A 92 -26.38 -15.61 -21.02
CA SER A 92 -26.52 -14.34 -21.76
C SER A 92 -25.29 -13.96 -22.59
N ILE A 93 -24.13 -14.57 -22.32
CA ILE A 93 -22.83 -14.24 -22.94
C ILE A 93 -22.16 -15.51 -23.47
N ARG A 94 -21.35 -15.39 -24.52
CA ARG A 94 -20.52 -16.48 -25.05
C ARG A 94 -19.49 -16.96 -24.02
N PRO A 95 -19.19 -18.27 -23.93
CA PRO A 95 -18.14 -18.79 -23.05
C PRO A 95 -16.77 -18.17 -23.36
N TYR A 96 -16.10 -17.63 -22.35
CA TYR A 96 -14.77 -17.05 -22.44
C TYR A 96 -13.81 -17.71 -21.44
N CYS A 97 -12.51 -17.63 -21.71
CA CYS A 97 -11.46 -18.01 -20.77
C CYS A 97 -10.97 -16.76 -20.04
N PHE A 98 -10.82 -16.84 -18.71
CA PHE A 98 -10.29 -15.75 -17.90
C PHE A 98 -9.03 -16.20 -17.17
N VAL A 99 -7.94 -15.47 -17.37
CA VAL A 99 -6.64 -15.72 -16.72
C VAL A 99 -6.20 -14.45 -15.99
N GLU A 100 -6.00 -14.56 -14.68
CA GLU A 100 -5.47 -13.50 -13.82
C GLU A 100 -4.01 -13.77 -13.47
N ILE A 101 -3.17 -12.75 -13.67
CA ILE A 101 -1.75 -12.80 -13.33
C ILE A 101 -1.40 -11.53 -12.56
N ASN A 102 -0.62 -11.69 -11.49
CA ASN A 102 -0.06 -10.57 -10.76
C ASN A 102 1.46 -10.53 -10.96
N GLY A 103 1.97 -9.40 -11.43
CA GLY A 103 3.39 -9.17 -11.69
C GLY A 103 4.30 -9.41 -10.49
N LEU A 104 3.84 -9.11 -9.26
CA LEU A 104 4.62 -9.35 -8.03
C LEU A 104 4.79 -10.82 -7.67
N LYS A 105 3.88 -11.70 -8.15
CA LYS A 105 3.98 -13.15 -7.88
C LYS A 105 5.09 -13.80 -8.71
N LEU A 106 5.65 -13.09 -9.67
CA LEU A 106 6.66 -13.59 -10.59
C LEU A 106 8.07 -13.26 -10.06
N ALA A 107 8.92 -14.28 -9.90
CA ALA A 107 10.32 -14.08 -9.52
C ALA A 107 11.15 -13.41 -10.64
N THR A 108 10.83 -13.74 -11.89
CA THR A 108 11.40 -13.11 -13.08
C THR A 108 10.26 -12.80 -14.06
N PRO A 109 10.34 -11.70 -14.83
CA PRO A 109 9.27 -11.30 -15.74
C PRO A 109 9.01 -12.32 -16.86
N GLU A 110 10.01 -13.12 -17.24
CA GLU A 110 9.87 -14.17 -18.26
C GLU A 110 8.96 -15.32 -17.82
N ASN A 111 8.83 -15.56 -16.51
CA ASN A 111 7.95 -16.59 -15.97
C ASN A 111 6.46 -16.27 -16.22
N ILE A 112 6.11 -15.09 -16.72
CA ILE A 112 4.73 -14.82 -17.11
C ILE A 112 4.22 -15.80 -18.18
N TYR A 113 5.07 -16.24 -19.11
CA TYR A 113 4.66 -17.14 -20.18
C TYR A 113 4.22 -18.50 -19.64
N SER A 114 4.92 -19.04 -18.64
CA SER A 114 4.54 -20.31 -18.03
C SER A 114 3.21 -20.20 -17.29
N VAL A 115 2.97 -19.09 -16.57
CA VAL A 115 1.71 -18.84 -15.86
C VAL A 115 0.54 -18.65 -16.83
N ILE A 116 0.71 -17.90 -17.93
CA ILE A 116 -0.32 -17.75 -18.96
C ILE A 116 -0.67 -19.12 -19.55
N TYR A 117 0.34 -19.90 -19.91
CA TYR A 117 0.14 -21.22 -20.52
C TYR A 117 -0.54 -22.20 -19.54
N GLU A 118 -0.14 -22.19 -18.27
CA GLU A 118 -0.79 -22.98 -17.21
C GLU A 118 -2.26 -22.59 -17.04
N GLY A 119 -2.59 -21.29 -17.06
CA GLY A 119 -3.97 -20.82 -16.97
C GLY A 119 -4.85 -21.19 -18.18
N LEU A 120 -4.24 -21.36 -19.35
CA LEU A 120 -4.94 -21.68 -20.60
C LEU A 120 -5.08 -23.18 -20.85
N SER A 121 -4.03 -23.96 -20.56
CA SER A 121 -3.91 -25.37 -20.92
C SER A 121 -3.90 -26.31 -19.71
N GLY A 122 -3.80 -25.78 -18.48
CA GLY A 122 -3.73 -26.57 -17.25
C GLY A 122 -2.39 -27.29 -17.02
N HIS A 123 -1.41 -27.10 -17.92
CA HIS A 123 -0.11 -27.77 -17.86
C HIS A 123 1.00 -26.77 -17.59
N ARG A 124 1.91 -27.11 -16.68
CA ARG A 124 3.05 -26.26 -16.35
C ARG A 124 4.26 -26.62 -17.21
N VAL A 125 4.82 -25.61 -17.87
CA VAL A 125 5.95 -25.76 -18.79
C VAL A 125 7.00 -24.68 -18.51
N ARG A 126 8.26 -24.92 -18.89
CA ARG A 126 9.32 -23.89 -18.84
C ARG A 126 8.95 -22.70 -19.73
N TRP A 127 9.39 -21.50 -19.34
CA TRP A 127 8.99 -20.22 -19.96
C TRP A 127 9.31 -20.13 -21.46
N ASP A 128 10.42 -20.69 -21.92
CA ASP A 128 10.84 -20.67 -23.33
C ASP A 128 9.90 -21.49 -24.22
N LYS A 129 9.57 -22.71 -23.79
CA LYS A 129 8.65 -23.59 -24.50
C LYS A 129 7.23 -23.05 -24.41
N ALA A 130 6.83 -22.51 -23.25
CA ALA A 130 5.54 -21.83 -23.09
C ALA A 130 5.41 -20.64 -24.06
N ARG A 131 6.45 -19.81 -24.21
CA ARG A 131 6.46 -18.69 -25.16
C ARG A 131 6.24 -19.15 -26.60
N ASN A 132 6.91 -20.21 -27.05
CA ASN A 132 6.74 -20.73 -28.41
C ASN A 132 5.33 -21.28 -28.63
N LEU A 133 4.79 -22.05 -27.68
CA LEU A 133 3.43 -22.59 -27.75
C LEU A 133 2.36 -21.50 -27.74
N LEU A 134 2.54 -20.45 -26.94
CA LEU A 134 1.63 -19.30 -26.94
C LEU A 134 1.71 -18.52 -28.26
N ASN A 135 2.92 -18.34 -28.80
CA ASN A 135 3.09 -17.71 -30.11
C ASN A 135 2.41 -18.51 -31.21
N GLU A 136 2.57 -19.84 -31.25
CA GLU A 136 1.86 -20.69 -32.21
C GLU A 136 0.33 -20.54 -32.03
N ARG A 137 -0.17 -20.59 -30.80
CA ARG A 137 -1.61 -20.48 -30.52
C ARG A 137 -2.24 -19.16 -30.96
N PHE A 138 -1.53 -18.04 -30.83
CA PHE A 138 -2.05 -16.71 -31.14
C PHE A 138 -1.61 -16.15 -32.49
N SER A 139 -0.72 -16.84 -33.23
CA SER A 139 -0.24 -16.37 -34.54
C SER A 139 -0.63 -17.27 -35.70
N ASP A 140 -0.88 -18.56 -35.45
CA ASP A 140 -0.99 -19.54 -36.52
C ASP A 140 -2.45 -19.64 -37.01
N GLU A 141 -2.71 -19.14 -38.21
CA GLU A 141 -4.04 -19.09 -38.83
C GLU A 141 -4.65 -20.50 -39.05
N ASN A 142 -3.80 -21.53 -39.16
CA ASN A 142 -4.18 -22.87 -39.60
C ASN A 142 -4.39 -23.90 -38.47
N LYS A 143 -4.11 -23.54 -37.19
CA LYS A 143 -4.29 -24.42 -36.03
C LYS A 143 -5.31 -23.89 -35.02
N CYS A 144 -6.29 -23.10 -35.47
CA CYS A 144 -7.49 -22.85 -34.67
C CYS A 144 -8.32 -24.13 -34.58
N GLY A 145 -7.92 -25.02 -33.68
CA GLY A 145 -8.75 -26.13 -33.22
C GLY A 145 -10.11 -25.61 -32.76
N LYS A 146 -11.12 -26.49 -32.81
CA LYS A 146 -12.58 -26.31 -32.63
C LYS A 146 -13.07 -25.54 -31.37
N ASP A 147 -12.20 -24.89 -30.61
CA ASP A 147 -12.49 -24.27 -29.32
C ASP A 147 -11.91 -22.82 -29.26
N THR A 148 -12.29 -21.97 -30.22
CA THR A 148 -11.86 -20.56 -30.30
C THR A 148 -12.71 -19.64 -29.41
N ARG A 149 -12.75 -19.98 -28.12
CA ARG A 149 -13.33 -19.11 -27.08
C ARG A 149 -12.45 -17.88 -26.87
N PRO A 150 -13.02 -16.66 -26.77
CA PRO A 150 -12.25 -15.46 -26.47
C PRO A 150 -11.53 -15.62 -25.12
N CYS A 151 -10.30 -15.13 -25.04
CA CYS A 151 -9.49 -15.17 -23.84
C CYS A 151 -9.30 -13.76 -23.28
N ILE A 152 -9.61 -13.57 -22.01
CA ILE A 152 -9.36 -12.35 -21.27
C ILE A 152 -8.15 -12.60 -20.38
N LEU A 153 -7.07 -11.86 -20.64
CA LEU A 153 -5.84 -11.87 -19.87
C LEU A 153 -5.78 -10.60 -19.01
N LEU A 154 -5.90 -10.77 -17.69
CA LEU A 154 -5.67 -9.71 -16.72
C LEU A 154 -4.24 -9.78 -16.20
N ILE A 155 -3.52 -8.67 -16.33
CA ILE A 155 -2.17 -8.50 -15.78
C ILE A 155 -2.22 -7.36 -14.76
N ASP A 156 -2.21 -7.73 -13.47
CA ASP A 156 -2.07 -6.78 -12.37
C ASP A 156 -0.59 -6.44 -12.14
N GLU A 157 -0.34 -5.18 -11.76
CA GLU A 157 0.99 -4.59 -11.60
C GLU A 157 1.91 -4.81 -12.82
N LEU A 158 1.44 -4.36 -13.98
CA LEU A 158 2.14 -4.40 -15.27
C LEU A 158 3.49 -3.67 -15.24
N ASP A 159 3.65 -2.67 -14.37
CA ASP A 159 4.89 -1.91 -14.15
C ASP A 159 6.05 -2.81 -13.67
N ASN A 160 5.77 -3.88 -12.93
CA ASN A 160 6.80 -4.84 -12.51
C ASN A 160 7.37 -5.66 -13.68
N LEU A 161 6.67 -5.74 -14.81
CA LEU A 161 7.13 -6.48 -16.00
C LEU A 161 8.02 -5.64 -16.91
N VAL A 162 8.21 -4.36 -16.61
CA VAL A 162 9.07 -3.47 -17.39
C VAL A 162 10.53 -3.77 -17.09
N THR A 163 11.21 -4.30 -18.09
CA THR A 163 12.66 -4.53 -18.09
C THR A 163 13.36 -3.58 -19.06
N ARG A 164 14.70 -3.51 -19.03
CA ARG A 164 15.48 -2.70 -20.00
C ARG A 164 15.24 -3.13 -21.45
N THR A 165 15.04 -4.43 -21.71
CA THR A 165 14.83 -4.97 -23.06
C THR A 165 13.36 -4.95 -23.48
N GLN A 166 12.41 -4.83 -22.54
CA GLN A 166 10.96 -4.75 -22.77
C GLN A 166 10.36 -5.87 -23.66
N SER A 167 11.09 -6.97 -23.85
CA SER A 167 10.73 -8.05 -24.78
C SER A 167 9.44 -8.77 -24.36
N VAL A 168 9.24 -8.92 -23.05
CA VAL A 168 8.09 -9.61 -22.48
C VAL A 168 6.79 -8.87 -22.78
N LEU A 169 6.76 -7.57 -22.45
CA LEU A 169 5.62 -6.69 -22.70
C LEU A 169 5.32 -6.57 -24.20
N TYR A 170 6.36 -6.44 -25.03
CA TYR A 170 6.19 -6.41 -26.47
C TYR A 170 5.41 -7.62 -26.98
N ASN A 171 5.82 -8.85 -26.63
CA ASN A 171 5.17 -10.06 -27.10
C ASN A 171 3.71 -10.16 -26.64
N ILE A 172 3.42 -9.83 -25.37
CA ILE A 172 2.06 -9.92 -24.81
C ILE A 172 1.11 -8.95 -25.52
N LEU A 173 1.60 -7.75 -25.85
CA LEU A 173 0.81 -6.70 -26.49
C LEU A 173 0.81 -6.82 -28.02
N ASP A 174 1.65 -7.68 -28.58
CA ASP A 174 1.63 -8.04 -30.00
C ASP A 174 0.57 -9.10 -30.31
N TRP A 175 0.29 -10.02 -29.38
CA TRP A 175 -0.70 -11.08 -29.61
C TRP A 175 -2.11 -10.58 -29.98
N PRO A 176 -2.69 -9.51 -29.38
CA PRO A 176 -4.01 -9.01 -29.77
C PRO A 176 -4.04 -8.41 -31.18
N THR A 177 -2.88 -8.01 -31.73
CA THR A 177 -2.81 -7.34 -33.05
C THR A 177 -2.84 -8.32 -34.22
N LYS A 178 -2.73 -9.63 -33.96
CA LYS A 178 -2.64 -10.64 -35.01
C LYS A 178 -4.03 -10.96 -35.58
N PRO A 179 -4.16 -11.10 -36.91
CA PRO A 179 -5.42 -11.52 -37.52
C PRO A 179 -5.77 -12.91 -36.96
N ASN A 180 -7.00 -13.09 -36.46
CA ASN A 180 -7.51 -14.30 -35.79
C ASN A 180 -7.18 -14.48 -34.30
N SER A 181 -6.42 -13.58 -33.67
CA SER A 181 -6.19 -13.65 -32.22
C SER A 181 -7.36 -13.05 -31.43
N LYS A 182 -8.16 -13.92 -30.79
CA LYS A 182 -9.26 -13.52 -29.89
C LYS A 182 -8.79 -13.26 -28.47
N LEU A 183 -7.70 -12.50 -28.31
CA LEU A 183 -7.09 -12.17 -27.02
C LEU A 183 -7.44 -10.73 -26.60
N ILE A 184 -8.01 -10.58 -25.41
CA ILE A 184 -8.27 -9.30 -24.77
C ILE A 184 -7.27 -9.16 -23.63
N VAL A 185 -6.42 -8.14 -23.69
CA VAL A 185 -5.42 -7.87 -22.64
C VAL A 185 -5.87 -6.68 -21.81
N ILE A 186 -5.97 -6.87 -20.49
CA ILE A 186 -6.22 -5.79 -19.54
C ILE A 186 -5.01 -5.65 -18.63
N GLY A 187 -4.30 -4.54 -18.75
CA GLY A 187 -3.15 -4.23 -17.92
C GLY A 187 -3.49 -3.21 -16.85
N ILE A 188 -3.22 -3.53 -15.58
CA ILE A 188 -3.32 -2.59 -14.46
C ILE A 188 -1.91 -2.13 -14.07
N ALA A 189 -1.70 -0.82 -13.94
CA ALA A 189 -0.46 -0.25 -13.46
C ALA A 189 -0.70 0.92 -12.50
N ASN A 190 0.36 1.33 -11.79
CA ASN A 190 0.26 2.48 -10.87
C ASN A 190 0.63 3.82 -11.50
N THR A 191 1.32 3.81 -12.64
CA THR A 191 1.82 5.03 -13.30
C THR A 191 0.99 5.37 -14.54
N MET A 192 0.74 6.66 -14.79
CA MET A 192 0.03 7.08 -16.00
C MET A 192 0.94 6.98 -17.24
N ASP A 193 2.21 7.36 -17.06
CA ASP A 193 3.18 7.52 -18.13
C ASP A 193 3.84 6.21 -18.57
N LEU A 194 3.41 5.06 -18.03
CA LEU A 194 4.02 3.77 -18.40
C LEU A 194 4.04 3.58 -19.92
N PRO A 195 2.94 3.78 -20.66
CA PRO A 195 2.95 3.58 -22.11
C PRO A 195 3.89 4.55 -22.85
N GLU A 196 4.15 5.74 -22.29
CA GLU A 196 5.03 6.75 -22.88
C GLU A 196 6.51 6.45 -22.64
N LYS A 197 6.82 5.73 -21.55
CA LYS A 197 8.17 5.22 -21.23
C LYS A 197 8.52 3.92 -21.98
N LEU A 198 7.51 3.27 -22.56
CA LEU A 198 7.69 2.06 -23.38
C LEU A 198 8.06 2.43 -24.82
N LEU A 199 8.56 1.44 -25.56
CA LEU A 199 8.85 1.61 -26.99
C LEU A 199 7.63 2.19 -27.74
N PRO A 200 7.81 3.15 -28.67
CA PRO A 200 6.71 3.82 -29.37
C PRO A 200 5.72 2.86 -30.07
N ARG A 201 6.23 1.71 -30.53
CA ARG A 201 5.44 0.63 -31.14
C ARG A 201 4.43 0.00 -30.16
N ILE A 202 4.81 -0.09 -28.88
CA ILE A 202 3.96 -0.60 -27.79
C ILE A 202 2.99 0.48 -27.33
N SER A 203 3.46 1.74 -27.24
CA SER A 203 2.66 2.89 -26.84
C SER A 203 1.47 3.14 -27.77
N SER A 204 1.68 3.05 -29.09
CA SER A 204 0.61 3.19 -30.09
C SER A 204 -0.50 2.15 -29.91
N ARG A 205 -0.17 0.94 -29.46
CA ARG A 205 -1.12 -0.17 -29.27
C ARG A 205 -1.90 -0.06 -27.95
N MET A 206 -1.20 0.21 -26.85
CA MET A 206 -1.82 0.41 -25.53
C MET A 206 -2.47 1.79 -25.36
N GLY A 207 -2.14 2.74 -26.24
CA GLY A 207 -2.50 4.15 -26.11
C GLY A 207 -3.93 4.50 -26.48
N ILE A 208 -4.63 3.61 -27.20
CA ILE A 208 -5.93 3.93 -27.80
C ILE A 208 -7.06 3.91 -26.76
N GLN A 209 -7.00 3.02 -25.77
CA GLN A 209 -8.01 2.92 -24.72
C GLN A 209 -7.38 2.86 -23.34
N ARG A 210 -7.41 4.01 -22.66
CA ARG A 210 -6.89 4.20 -21.31
C ARG A 210 -8.03 4.54 -20.35
N LEU A 211 -8.03 3.91 -19.18
CA LEU A 211 -8.97 4.19 -18.10
C LEU A 211 -8.20 4.69 -16.87
N CYS A 212 -8.54 5.89 -16.42
CA CYS A 212 -7.88 6.55 -15.30
C CYS A 212 -8.69 6.40 -14.00
N PHE A 213 -8.08 5.77 -13.00
CA PHE A 213 -8.60 5.74 -11.63
C PHE A 213 -7.95 6.84 -10.81
N GLY A 214 -8.64 7.99 -10.73
CA GLY A 214 -8.24 9.10 -9.86
C GLY A 214 -8.30 8.75 -8.37
N PRO A 215 -7.61 9.50 -7.48
CA PRO A 215 -7.74 9.35 -6.04
C PRO A 215 -9.20 9.58 -5.59
N TYR A 216 -9.61 8.95 -4.48
CA TYR A 216 -10.97 9.13 -3.97
C TYR A 216 -11.18 10.50 -3.35
N ASN A 217 -12.32 11.12 -3.65
CA ASN A 217 -12.77 12.34 -2.97
C ASN A 217 -13.25 12.02 -1.54
N TYR A 218 -13.30 13.02 -0.66
CA TYR A 218 -13.73 12.85 0.73
C TYR A 218 -15.16 12.27 0.82
N GLN A 219 -16.07 12.65 -0.08
CA GLN A 219 -17.44 12.13 -0.14
C GLN A 219 -17.46 10.64 -0.50
N GLN A 220 -16.62 10.24 -1.47
CA GLN A 220 -16.50 8.85 -1.89
C GLN A 220 -15.89 7.99 -0.78
N LEU A 221 -14.85 8.49 -0.09
CA LEU A 221 -14.28 7.80 1.07
C LEU A 221 -15.29 7.64 2.21
N GLN A 222 -16.06 8.69 2.49
CA GLN A 222 -17.13 8.64 3.49
C GLN A 222 -18.18 7.59 3.13
N GLU A 223 -18.62 7.55 1.87
CA GLU A 223 -19.58 6.55 1.39
C GLU A 223 -19.02 5.13 1.48
N ILE A 224 -17.74 4.92 1.12
CA ILE A 224 -17.06 3.62 1.26
C ILE A 224 -17.06 3.16 2.72
N ILE A 225 -16.67 4.03 3.66
CA ILE A 225 -16.63 3.70 5.09
C ILE A 225 -18.04 3.43 5.61
N CYS A 226 -19.00 4.30 5.30
CA CYS A 226 -20.39 4.12 5.67
C CYS A 226 -20.98 2.81 5.13
N SER A 227 -20.68 2.46 3.88
CA SER A 227 -21.14 1.21 3.23
C SER A 227 -20.60 -0.02 3.96
N ARG A 228 -19.33 0.01 4.40
CA ARG A 228 -18.74 -1.05 5.22
C ARG A 228 -19.35 -1.10 6.62
N LEU A 229 -19.69 0.04 7.21
CA LEU A 229 -20.29 0.13 8.54
C LEU A 229 -21.81 -0.05 8.55
N LYS A 230 -22.46 -0.31 7.39
CA LYS A 230 -23.89 -0.60 7.32
C LYS A 230 -24.20 -1.82 8.22
N GLY A 231 -25.01 -1.59 9.26
CA GLY A 231 -25.37 -2.59 10.26
C GLY A 231 -24.60 -2.51 11.59
N THR A 232 -23.72 -1.51 11.76
CA THR A 232 -23.04 -1.22 13.04
C THR A 232 -23.10 0.28 13.37
N ASP A 233 -23.72 0.64 14.50
CA ASP A 233 -23.78 2.03 15.01
C ASP A 233 -22.57 2.37 15.89
N ALA A 234 -21.37 1.94 15.47
CA ALA A 234 -20.16 2.04 16.29
C ALA A 234 -19.41 3.37 16.12
N PHE A 235 -19.75 4.19 15.13
CA PHE A 235 -19.03 5.42 14.78
C PHE A 235 -19.96 6.64 14.71
N GLU A 236 -19.48 7.77 15.21
CA GLU A 236 -20.12 9.06 14.98
C GLU A 236 -19.95 9.50 13.51
N LYS A 237 -21.01 10.06 12.92
CA LYS A 237 -20.98 10.54 11.53
C LYS A 237 -19.91 11.62 11.31
N HIS A 238 -19.77 12.55 12.25
CA HIS A 238 -18.74 13.60 12.21
C HIS A 238 -17.32 13.04 12.29
N ALA A 239 -17.11 11.94 13.04
CA ALA A 239 -15.80 11.28 13.11
C ALA A 239 -15.41 10.62 11.77
N ILE A 240 -16.37 10.00 11.07
CA ILE A 240 -16.16 9.45 9.72
C ILE A 240 -15.85 10.55 8.72
N GLU A 241 -16.59 11.66 8.76
CA GLU A 241 -16.37 12.82 7.90
C GLU A 241 -14.97 13.43 8.12
N PHE A 242 -14.56 13.59 9.38
CA PHE A 242 -13.24 14.08 9.75
C PHE A 242 -12.11 13.16 9.22
N ALA A 243 -12.24 11.85 9.43
CA ALA A 243 -11.29 10.87 8.91
C ALA A 243 -11.19 10.94 7.38
N SER A 244 -12.33 10.98 6.70
CA SER A 244 -12.41 10.99 5.24
C SER A 244 -11.77 12.25 4.64
N ARG A 245 -12.05 13.43 5.21
CA ARG A 245 -11.44 14.69 4.77
C ARG A 245 -9.92 14.70 4.95
N LYS A 246 -9.43 14.23 6.10
CA LYS A 246 -7.99 14.17 6.36
C LYS A 246 -7.27 13.23 5.40
N VAL A 247 -7.83 12.06 5.12
CA VAL A 247 -7.21 11.10 4.18
C VAL A 247 -7.28 11.59 2.74
N ALA A 248 -8.41 12.18 2.32
CA ALA A 248 -8.54 12.76 0.98
C ALA A 248 -7.52 13.87 0.72
N ALA A 249 -7.24 14.71 1.72
CA ALA A 249 -6.26 15.80 1.61
C ALA A 249 -4.81 15.30 1.48
N VAL A 250 -4.48 14.14 2.05
CA VAL A 250 -3.10 13.61 2.04
C VAL A 250 -2.84 12.67 0.88
N SER A 251 -3.77 11.75 0.61
CA SER A 251 -3.51 10.62 -0.30
C SER A 251 -4.70 10.19 -1.14
N GLY A 252 -5.93 10.28 -0.62
CA GLY A 252 -7.13 9.75 -1.30
C GLY A 252 -7.15 8.21 -1.44
N ASP A 253 -6.41 7.49 -0.59
CA ASP A 253 -6.36 6.02 -0.56
C ASP A 253 -7.41 5.43 0.39
N ALA A 254 -8.28 4.55 -0.14
CA ALA A 254 -9.32 3.90 0.64
C ALA A 254 -8.77 2.91 1.68
N ARG A 255 -7.62 2.26 1.43
CA ARG A 255 -6.99 1.34 2.39
C ARG A 255 -6.58 2.07 3.66
N ARG A 256 -5.90 3.21 3.49
CA ARG A 256 -5.50 4.10 4.61
C ARG A 256 -6.71 4.59 5.39
N ALA A 257 -7.79 4.99 4.71
CA ALA A 257 -9.01 5.43 5.37
C ALA A 257 -9.63 4.35 6.26
N LEU A 258 -9.73 3.11 5.76
CA LEU A 258 -10.25 1.97 6.51
C LEU A 258 -9.34 1.59 7.69
N GLU A 259 -8.02 1.65 7.51
CA GLU A 259 -7.05 1.38 8.58
C GLU A 259 -7.14 2.40 9.72
N ILE A 260 -7.29 3.69 9.41
CA ILE A 260 -7.48 4.75 10.42
C ILE A 260 -8.76 4.50 11.22
N CYS A 261 -9.88 4.20 10.54
CA CYS A 261 -11.13 3.88 11.23
C CYS A 261 -10.98 2.63 12.10
N ARG A 262 -10.30 1.59 11.61
CA ARG A 262 -10.03 0.37 12.39
C ARG A 262 -9.20 0.71 13.63
N ARG A 263 -8.14 1.51 13.49
CA ARG A 263 -7.31 1.93 14.61
C ARG A 263 -8.07 2.78 15.62
N ALA A 264 -8.93 3.68 15.17
CA ALA A 264 -9.80 4.47 16.04
C ALA A 264 -10.74 3.57 16.85
N ALA A 265 -11.33 2.53 16.23
CA ALA A 265 -12.13 1.54 16.95
C ALA A 265 -11.31 0.69 17.94
N GLU A 266 -10.03 0.45 17.67
CA GLU A 266 -9.12 -0.18 18.64
C GLU A 266 -8.85 0.70 19.85
N LEU A 267 -8.61 1.99 19.63
CA LEU A 267 -8.38 2.96 20.71
C LEU A 267 -9.64 3.14 21.58
N ALA A 268 -10.82 3.22 20.97
CA ALA A 268 -12.09 3.30 21.70
C ALA A 268 -12.35 2.05 22.56
N ASP A 269 -12.09 0.85 22.02
CA ASP A 269 -12.18 -0.41 22.78
C ASP A 269 -11.14 -0.48 23.91
N TYR A 270 -9.92 0.02 23.68
CA TYR A 270 -8.89 0.11 24.72
C TYR A 270 -9.30 1.06 25.86
N ARG A 271 -9.89 2.21 25.53
CA ARG A 271 -10.44 3.16 26.51
C ARG A 271 -11.55 2.51 27.32
N ALA A 272 -12.49 1.84 26.67
CA ALA A 272 -13.59 1.14 27.32
C ALA A 272 -13.11 0.07 28.32
N LYS A 273 -12.04 -0.67 27.99
CA LYS A 273 -11.43 -1.66 28.88
C LYS A 273 -10.70 -1.04 30.08
N ARG A 274 -10.09 0.13 29.92
CA ARG A 274 -9.36 0.84 30.98
C ARG A 274 -10.26 1.61 31.95
N SER A 275 -11.42 2.11 31.50
CA SER A 275 -12.36 2.86 32.33
C SER A 275 -13.76 2.23 32.36
N PRO A 276 -13.95 1.08 33.04
CA PRO A 276 -15.28 0.47 33.18
C PRO A 276 -16.24 1.26 34.09
N LEU A 277 -15.79 2.34 34.76
CA LEU A 277 -16.54 3.05 35.81
C LEU A 277 -17.05 4.46 35.44
N SER A 278 -16.86 4.96 34.22
CA SER A 278 -17.19 6.37 33.90
C SER A 278 -17.97 6.56 32.59
N THR A 279 -19.07 5.85 32.42
CA THR A 279 -20.22 6.29 31.59
C THR A 279 -21.46 5.53 32.05
N SER A 280 -22.02 5.96 33.18
CA SER A 280 -23.42 5.71 33.53
C SER A 280 -24.30 6.79 32.87
N ASP A 281 -24.24 6.89 31.54
CA ASP A 281 -25.25 7.59 30.76
C ASP A 281 -26.06 6.54 29.98
N ALA A 282 -27.38 6.70 30.04
CA ALA A 282 -28.40 5.66 29.97
C ALA A 282 -28.59 4.92 28.62
N THR A 283 -27.57 4.81 27.77
CA THR A 283 -27.60 3.97 26.54
C THR A 283 -26.32 3.21 26.22
N GLY A 284 -25.34 3.08 27.12
CA GLY A 284 -24.34 1.98 27.18
C GLY A 284 -23.56 1.59 25.90
N LYS A 285 -23.58 2.40 24.84
CA LYS A 285 -22.89 2.14 23.58
C LYS A 285 -21.60 2.95 23.57
N ILE A 286 -20.47 2.26 23.55
CA ILE A 286 -19.17 2.89 23.31
C ILE A 286 -19.10 3.19 21.81
N ILE A 287 -19.16 4.47 21.47
CA ILE A 287 -19.09 4.97 20.10
C ILE A 287 -17.70 5.59 19.88
N VAL A 288 -17.14 5.38 18.69
CA VAL A 288 -15.89 6.03 18.28
C VAL A 288 -16.17 7.50 17.99
N GLY A 289 -15.56 8.37 18.80
CA GLY A 289 -15.68 9.82 18.66
C GLY A 289 -14.53 10.45 17.87
N MET A 290 -14.60 11.76 17.67
CA MET A 290 -13.56 12.51 16.94
C MET A 290 -12.18 12.42 17.59
N ALA A 291 -12.11 12.40 18.94
CA ALA A 291 -10.84 12.33 19.66
C ALA A 291 -10.08 11.02 19.40
N ASP A 292 -10.80 9.90 19.27
CA ASP A 292 -10.20 8.59 18.98
C ASP A 292 -9.66 8.55 17.54
N VAL A 293 -10.38 9.16 16.60
CA VAL A 293 -9.94 9.31 15.21
C VAL A 293 -8.72 10.24 15.13
N GLU A 294 -8.71 11.36 15.85
CA GLU A 294 -7.56 12.27 15.89
C GLU A 294 -6.33 11.57 16.48
N ALA A 295 -6.49 10.79 17.54
CA ALA A 295 -5.42 9.98 18.12
C ALA A 295 -4.90 8.93 17.14
N ALA A 296 -5.79 8.24 16.40
CA ALA A 296 -5.41 7.28 15.37
C ALA A 296 -4.65 7.94 14.20
N ILE A 297 -5.11 9.10 13.75
CA ILE A 297 -4.42 9.89 12.71
C ILE A 297 -3.05 10.33 13.22
N LYS A 298 -2.95 10.81 14.45
CA LYS A 298 -1.66 11.15 15.07
C LYS A 298 -0.74 9.93 15.13
N GLU A 299 -1.22 8.76 15.52
CA GLU A 299 -0.39 7.56 15.56
C GLU A 299 0.08 7.10 14.17
N MET A 300 -0.79 7.17 13.16
CA MET A 300 -0.48 6.68 11.80
C MET A 300 0.33 7.66 10.94
N PHE A 301 0.11 8.97 11.10
CA PHE A 301 0.77 10.00 10.29
C PHE A 301 1.91 10.72 11.02
N GLN A 302 2.08 10.54 12.34
CA GLN A 302 3.28 11.08 12.97
C GLN A 302 4.51 10.34 12.45
N ALA A 303 5.51 11.12 12.11
CA ALA A 303 6.75 10.57 11.62
C ALA A 303 7.45 9.80 12.77
N PRO A 304 7.73 8.49 12.59
CA PRO A 304 8.20 7.63 13.67
C PRO A 304 9.55 8.11 14.22
N HIS A 305 10.39 8.74 13.41
CA HIS A 305 11.67 9.29 13.84
C HIS A 305 11.50 10.37 14.92
N ILE A 306 10.47 11.21 14.83
CA ILE A 306 10.18 12.24 15.85
C ILE A 306 9.82 11.58 17.19
N GLN A 307 9.04 10.50 17.19
CA GLN A 307 8.69 9.78 18.42
C GLN A 307 9.90 9.07 19.04
N VAL A 308 10.78 8.47 18.22
CA VAL A 308 12.02 7.85 18.70
C VAL A 308 12.95 8.91 19.30
N ILE A 309 13.07 10.10 18.69
CA ILE A 309 13.87 11.20 19.23
C ILE A 309 13.27 11.68 20.57
N LYS A 310 11.95 11.86 20.66
CA LYS A 310 11.27 12.26 21.92
C LYS A 310 11.45 11.26 23.05
N SER A 311 11.38 9.97 22.76
CA SER A 311 11.54 8.87 23.72
C SER A 311 12.99 8.47 24.02
N SER A 312 13.97 9.07 23.33
CA SER A 312 15.39 8.77 23.51
C SER A 312 15.92 9.24 24.88
N SER A 313 17.07 8.69 25.28
CA SER A 313 17.71 9.04 26.55
C SER A 313 18.16 10.51 26.59
N LYS A 314 18.31 11.09 27.78
CA LYS A 314 18.81 12.46 27.95
C LYS A 314 20.12 12.71 27.20
N LEU A 315 21.07 11.79 27.31
CA LEU A 315 22.35 11.87 26.59
C LEU A 315 22.18 11.80 25.07
N SER A 316 21.24 11.00 24.57
CA SER A 316 20.91 10.96 23.13
C SER A 316 20.34 12.29 22.64
N LYS A 317 19.50 12.95 23.44
CA LYS A 317 18.95 14.27 23.12
C LYS A 317 20.04 15.35 23.08
N VAL A 318 20.95 15.36 24.07
CA VAL A 318 22.10 16.27 24.10
C VAL A 318 23.04 16.03 22.91
N PHE A 319 23.30 14.77 22.57
CA PHE A 319 24.11 14.38 21.42
C PHE A 319 23.51 14.91 20.10
N LEU A 320 22.20 14.74 19.90
CA LEU A 320 21.52 15.25 18.71
C LEU A 320 21.51 16.78 18.66
N ALA A 321 21.31 17.46 19.79
CA ALA A 321 21.36 18.92 19.85
C ALA A 321 22.76 19.47 19.52
N ALA A 322 23.81 18.86 20.07
CA ALA A 322 25.19 19.23 19.76
C ALA A 322 25.52 19.01 18.28
N MET A 323 24.96 17.95 17.68
CA MET A 323 25.11 17.70 16.24
C MET A 323 24.42 18.77 15.40
N VAL A 324 23.18 19.13 15.74
CA VAL A 324 22.47 20.22 15.06
C VAL A 324 23.24 21.54 15.18
N HIS A 325 23.73 21.88 16.36
CA HIS A 325 24.53 23.08 16.57
C HIS A 325 25.83 23.09 15.73
N GLU A 326 26.54 21.96 15.66
CA GLU A 326 27.76 21.85 14.86
C GLU A 326 27.48 21.93 13.35
N LEU A 327 26.35 21.38 12.89
CA LEU A 327 25.90 21.50 11.50
C LEU A 327 25.61 22.96 11.14
N TYR A 328 24.92 23.72 12.00
CA TYR A 328 24.69 25.16 11.75
C TYR A 328 25.98 25.98 11.82
N LYS A 329 26.87 25.67 12.76
CA LYS A 329 28.15 26.38 12.92
C LYS A 329 29.08 26.17 11.73
N THR A 330 29.15 24.95 11.21
CA THR A 330 30.07 24.60 10.12
C THR A 330 29.45 24.79 8.73
N GLY A 331 28.13 24.82 8.62
CA GLY A 331 27.40 24.86 7.35
C GLY A 331 27.58 23.59 6.50
N MET A 332 28.23 22.55 7.04
CA MET A 332 28.45 21.28 6.36
C MET A 332 27.39 20.27 6.79
N GLY A 333 26.97 19.38 5.88
CA GLY A 333 25.99 18.31 6.17
C GLY A 333 26.57 17.12 6.95
N GLU A 334 27.89 17.07 7.12
CA GLU A 334 28.63 16.00 7.81
C GLU A 334 29.48 16.59 8.94
N THR A 335 29.57 15.86 10.05
CA THR A 335 30.41 16.22 11.20
C THR A 335 31.30 15.04 11.60
N THR A 336 32.46 15.31 12.21
CA THR A 336 33.30 14.25 12.76
C THR A 336 32.94 13.98 14.22
N PHE A 337 33.03 12.72 14.64
CA PHE A 337 32.73 12.33 16.02
C PHE A 337 33.56 13.11 17.06
N GLU A 338 34.81 13.43 16.76
CA GLU A 338 35.66 14.25 17.63
C GLU A 338 35.09 15.66 17.87
N LYS A 339 34.72 16.39 16.80
CA LYS A 339 34.12 17.72 16.91
C LYS A 339 32.80 17.67 17.69
N LEU A 340 32.00 16.65 17.41
CA LEU A 340 30.74 16.43 18.10
C LEU A 340 30.94 16.14 19.60
N ALA A 341 31.92 15.30 19.94
CA ALA A 341 32.25 15.00 21.33
C ALA A 341 32.73 16.24 22.10
N MET A 342 33.50 17.12 21.44
CA MET A 342 33.90 18.41 22.01
C MET A 342 32.69 19.33 22.23
N ALA A 343 31.76 19.41 21.27
CA ALA A 343 30.54 20.19 21.41
C ALA A 343 29.65 19.68 22.57
N VAL A 344 29.50 18.36 22.71
CA VAL A 344 28.78 17.75 23.83
C VAL A 344 29.48 18.05 25.16
N SER A 345 30.81 17.97 25.22
CA SER A 345 31.58 18.34 26.42
C SER A 345 31.35 19.79 26.83
N CYS A 346 31.37 20.72 25.86
CA CYS A 346 31.05 22.12 26.10
C CYS A 346 29.62 22.32 26.62
N PHE A 347 28.64 21.63 26.02
CA PHE A 347 27.24 21.70 26.46
C PHE A 347 27.02 21.15 27.86
N CYS A 348 27.64 20.01 28.19
CA CYS A 348 27.56 19.45 29.54
C CYS A 348 28.22 20.39 30.56
N THR A 349 29.42 20.90 30.28
CA THR A 349 30.16 21.77 31.18
C THR A 349 29.44 23.10 31.42
N ALA A 350 28.88 23.72 30.36
CA ALA A 350 28.17 24.99 30.46
C ALA A 350 26.86 24.90 31.27
N ASN A 351 26.25 23.71 31.36
CA ASN A 351 24.98 23.50 32.05
C ASN A 351 25.14 22.70 33.36
N GLY A 352 26.37 22.45 33.81
CA GLY A 352 26.66 21.77 35.08
C GLY A 352 26.41 20.26 35.07
N GLU A 353 26.35 19.62 33.89
CA GLU A 353 26.22 18.16 33.76
C GLU A 353 27.59 17.48 33.62
N THR A 354 27.74 16.29 34.19
CA THR A 354 28.98 15.50 34.09
C THR A 354 29.14 14.89 32.70
N PHE A 355 30.30 15.10 32.07
CA PHE A 355 30.61 14.49 30.78
C PHE A 355 30.75 12.96 30.91
N PRO A 356 29.98 12.15 30.16
CA PRO A 356 29.91 10.69 30.33
C PRO A 356 31.10 9.91 29.73
N GLY A 357 32.10 10.59 29.17
CA GLY A 357 33.27 9.98 28.51
C GLY A 357 33.04 9.61 27.04
N TYR A 358 34.12 9.53 26.27
CA TYR A 358 34.08 9.24 24.83
C TYR A 358 33.49 7.86 24.50
N ASP A 359 33.74 6.84 25.32
CA ASP A 359 33.22 5.48 25.09
C ASP A 359 31.70 5.40 25.23
N THR A 360 31.14 6.09 26.23
CA THR A 360 29.69 6.16 26.43
C THR A 360 29.05 6.96 25.30
N LEU A 361 29.67 8.06 24.88
CA LEU A 361 29.21 8.87 23.75
C LEU A 361 29.18 8.06 22.45
N LEU A 362 30.22 7.24 22.22
CA LEU A 362 30.31 6.37 21.06
C LEU A 362 29.21 5.30 21.08
N LYS A 363 28.94 4.68 22.24
CA LYS A 363 27.81 3.75 22.40
C LYS A 363 26.46 4.41 22.10
N VAL A 364 26.27 5.66 22.55
CA VAL A 364 25.06 6.45 22.23
C VAL A 364 24.96 6.73 20.73
N GLY A 365 26.07 7.12 20.09
CA GLY A 365 26.15 7.31 18.64
C GLY A 365 25.83 6.03 17.87
N CYS A 366 26.36 4.87 18.28
CA CYS A 366 26.02 3.58 17.69
C CYS A 366 24.52 3.27 17.83
N LYS A 367 23.94 3.48 19.01
CA LYS A 367 22.50 3.25 19.24
C LYS A 367 21.63 4.16 18.35
N LEU A 368 22.01 5.42 18.18
CA LEU A 368 21.33 6.34 17.27
C LEU A 368 21.50 5.98 15.79
N GLY A 369 22.65 5.39 15.44
CA GLY A 369 22.91 4.81 14.12
C GLY A 369 22.08 3.54 13.85
N GLU A 370 21.93 2.66 14.84
CA GLU A 370 21.04 1.50 14.78
C GLU A 370 19.58 1.92 14.54
N CYS A 371 19.14 3.01 15.18
CA CYS A 371 17.83 3.62 14.95
C CYS A 371 17.72 4.37 13.60
N ARG A 372 18.78 4.41 12.77
CA ARG A 372 18.88 5.18 11.52
C ARG A 372 18.52 6.67 11.65
N ILE A 373 18.71 7.24 12.85
CA ILE A 373 18.65 8.69 13.04
C ILE A 373 19.95 9.31 12.54
N LEU A 374 21.05 8.59 12.75
CA LEU A 374 22.38 8.93 12.26
C LEU A 374 22.80 7.97 11.14
N LEU A 375 23.46 8.52 10.13
CA LEU A 375 24.23 7.78 9.16
C LEU A 375 25.70 7.86 9.58
N CYS A 376 26.29 6.70 9.80
CA CYS A 376 27.70 6.56 10.19
C CYS A 376 28.42 5.80 9.08
N GLU A 377 29.65 6.18 8.76
CA GLU A 377 30.49 5.41 7.83
C GLU A 377 30.70 3.97 8.34
N ALA A 378 30.57 3.00 7.43
CA ALA A 378 30.69 1.58 7.77
C ALA A 378 32.14 1.20 8.04
N GLY A 379 32.37 0.44 9.12
CA GLY A 379 33.55 -0.43 9.23
C GLY A 379 34.54 -0.15 10.35
N LYS A 380 34.60 1.03 10.98
CA LYS A 380 35.52 1.25 12.13
C LYS A 380 35.02 2.30 13.12
N ARG A 381 35.09 1.98 14.42
CA ARG A 381 34.89 2.89 15.56
C ARG A 381 36.15 3.73 15.75
N HIS A 382 36.24 4.90 15.12
CA HIS A 382 37.37 5.81 15.31
C HIS A 382 36.93 7.27 15.52
N ARG A 383 37.80 8.08 16.13
CA ARG A 383 37.52 9.49 16.49
C ARG A 383 37.14 10.37 15.30
N LEU A 384 37.70 10.07 14.13
CA LEU A 384 37.44 10.81 12.88
C LEU A 384 36.25 10.28 12.08
N GLN A 385 35.41 9.40 12.66
CA GLN A 385 34.28 8.83 11.93
C GLN A 385 33.32 9.95 11.55
N LYS A 386 32.90 9.96 10.28
CA LYS A 386 31.92 10.93 9.81
C LYS A 386 30.51 10.51 10.19
N LEU A 387 29.74 11.49 10.62
CA LEU A 387 28.37 11.37 11.08
C LEU A 387 27.51 12.36 10.31
N GLN A 388 26.39 11.88 9.79
CA GLN A 388 25.39 12.68 9.10
C GLN A 388 24.01 12.42 9.73
N LEU A 389 23.18 13.46 9.82
CA LEU A 389 21.77 13.27 10.19
C LEU A 389 21.01 12.69 9.00
N ASN A 390 20.27 11.60 9.22
CA ASN A 390 19.41 11.03 8.20
C ASN A 390 18.14 11.87 7.96
N TYR A 391 17.77 12.70 8.94
CA TYR A 391 16.57 13.55 8.93
C TYR A 391 16.95 15.03 8.95
N PRO A 392 16.06 15.93 8.48
CA PRO A 392 16.28 17.37 8.53
C PRO A 392 16.55 17.84 9.96
N SER A 393 17.43 18.84 10.10
CA SER A 393 17.74 19.46 11.39
C SER A 393 16.50 20.05 12.06
N ASP A 394 15.57 20.59 11.28
CA ASP A 394 14.32 21.17 11.78
C ASP A 394 13.41 20.16 12.50
N ASP A 395 13.36 18.91 12.01
CA ASP A 395 12.59 17.84 12.65
C ASP A 395 13.19 17.46 14.00
N VAL A 396 14.53 17.45 14.08
CA VAL A 396 15.27 17.18 15.33
C VAL A 396 15.04 18.33 16.30
N ILE A 397 15.10 19.58 15.85
CA ILE A 397 14.79 20.77 16.65
C ILE A 397 13.36 20.71 17.17
N PHE A 398 12.39 20.39 16.31
CA PHE A 398 10.98 20.27 16.69
C PHE A 398 10.78 19.19 17.75
N ALA A 399 11.41 18.03 17.59
CA ALA A 399 11.34 16.94 18.57
C ALA A 399 11.98 17.32 19.92
N LEU A 400 13.09 18.07 19.90
CA LEU A 400 13.83 18.45 21.09
C LEU A 400 13.23 19.67 21.82
N LYS A 401 12.60 20.62 21.11
CA LYS A 401 11.94 21.81 21.70
C LYS A 401 10.83 21.46 22.70
N GLU A 402 10.19 20.30 22.53
CA GLU A 402 9.15 19.82 23.46
C GLU A 402 9.70 19.07 24.69
N SER A 403 11.02 18.86 24.79
CA SER A 403 11.62 18.10 25.89
C SER A 403 11.59 18.88 27.22
N LYS A 404 10.71 18.47 28.13
CA LYS A 404 10.60 19.04 29.50
C LYS A 404 11.84 18.78 30.36
N GLU A 405 12.61 17.75 30.04
CA GLU A 405 13.74 17.27 30.86
C GLU A 405 15.00 18.13 30.74
N LEU A 406 15.16 18.88 29.65
CA LEU A 406 16.37 19.65 29.34
C LEU A 406 15.97 21.02 28.75
N PRO A 407 15.43 21.94 29.58
CA PRO A 407 14.91 23.23 29.11
C PRO A 407 16.00 24.12 28.50
N TRP A 408 17.27 23.93 28.89
CA TRP A 408 18.42 24.67 28.39
C TRP A 408 18.76 24.34 26.93
N LEU A 409 18.36 23.17 26.40
CA LEU A 409 18.59 22.83 25.00
C LEU A 409 17.96 23.83 24.03
N LYS A 410 16.86 24.48 24.42
CA LYS A 410 16.23 25.55 23.63
C LYS A 410 17.12 26.76 23.37
N LYS A 411 18.19 26.95 24.14
CA LYS A 411 19.14 28.05 23.94
C LYS A 411 20.16 27.76 22.84
N TYR A 412 20.34 26.49 22.47
CA TYR A 412 21.35 26.01 21.54
C TYR A 412 20.75 25.42 20.25
N LEU A 413 19.41 25.42 20.14
CA LEU A 413 18.57 24.99 19.02
C LEU A 413 17.76 26.17 18.51
#